data_AF-A0AAV5D3V9-F1
#
_entry.id   AF-A0AAV5D3V9-F1
#
_cell.length_a   1.000
_cell.length_b   1.000
_cell.length_c   1.000
_cell.angle_alpha   90.00
_cell.angle_beta   90.00
_cell.angle_gamma   90.00
#
_symmetry.space_group_name_H-M   'P 1'
#
loop_
_entity.id
_entity.type
_entity.pdbx_description
1 polymer ?
#
loop_
_entity_poly.entity_id
_entity_poly.type
_entity_poly.pdbx_seq_one_letter_code
_entity_poly.pdbx_strand_id
1 'polypeptide(L)'
;MAMTKPSSLSAAFLLLLLLLLVMMMIATAFASTTTPACNPTQLTPCAGPVLFGGPVSPACCVALDAQRACLCGYARSPNYGSYVRSPNAARLFAVCRIPLPRCR
;
A
#
# COMPACT_ATOMS: atom_id res chain seq x y z
N MET A 1 51.80 28.42 30.74
CA MET A 1 51.19 28.01 29.47
C MET A 1 50.31 26.81 29.76
N ALA A 2 48.99 26.99 29.68
CA ALA A 2 47.99 26.01 30.10
C ALA A 2 47.86 24.90 29.05
N MET A 3 48.04 23.67 29.49
CA MET A 3 47.86 22.47 28.69
C MET A 3 46.36 22.15 28.66
N THR A 4 45.67 22.68 27.66
CA THR A 4 44.24 22.41 27.42
C THR A 4 44.06 20.96 26.95
N LYS A 5 43.54 20.13 27.85
CA LYS A 5 43.26 18.70 27.67
C LYS A 5 42.22 18.51 26.55
N PRO A 6 42.46 17.64 25.55
CA PRO A 6 41.59 17.54 24.39
C PRO A 6 40.27 16.85 24.75
N SER A 7 39.18 17.58 24.53
CA SER A 7 38.07 17.10 23.70
C SER A 7 37.29 15.84 24.10
N SER A 8 37.27 15.41 25.37
CA SER A 8 36.37 14.31 25.79
C SER A 8 34.89 14.62 25.59
N LEU A 9 34.51 15.90 25.68
CA LEU A 9 33.13 16.38 25.44
C LEU A 9 32.76 16.35 23.96
N SER A 10 33.73 16.58 23.07
CA SER A 10 33.50 16.63 21.62
C SER A 10 33.37 15.23 21.00
N ALA A 11 34.17 14.27 21.46
CA ALA A 11 34.06 12.88 21.02
C ALA A 11 32.75 12.21 21.47
N ALA A 12 32.31 12.48 22.71
CA ALA A 12 31.02 11.98 23.20
C ALA A 12 29.83 12.57 22.42
N PHE A 13 29.89 13.86 22.07
CA PHE A 13 28.85 14.52 21.29
C PHE A 13 28.76 13.96 19.87
N LEU A 14 29.91 13.71 19.23
CA LEU A 14 29.98 13.10 17.90
C LEU A 14 29.43 11.67 17.89
N LEU A 15 29.77 10.86 18.91
CA LEU A 15 29.23 9.50 19.08
C LEU A 15 27.71 9.51 19.26
N LEU A 16 27.19 10.43 20.06
CA LEU A 16 25.75 10.58 20.30
C LEU A 16 25.00 10.98 19.01
N LEU A 17 25.58 11.89 18.22
CA LEU A 17 25.06 12.31 16.92
C LEU A 17 25.04 11.16 15.92
N LEU A 18 26.10 10.34 15.89
CA LEU A 18 26.20 9.17 15.01
C LEU A 18 25.15 8.11 15.37
N LEU A 19 24.94 7.85 16.66
CA LEU A 19 23.89 6.94 17.16
C LEU A 19 22.49 7.43 16.78
N LEU A 20 22.21 8.73 16.92
CA LEU A 20 20.93 9.33 16.52
C LEU A 20 20.68 9.18 15.01
N LEU A 21 21.70 9.42 14.19
CA LEU A 21 21.61 9.26 12.74
C LEU A 21 21.32 7.80 12.34
N VAL A 22 22.00 6.84 12.96
CA VAL A 22 21.77 5.40 12.69
C VAL A 22 20.34 4.99 13.09
N MET A 23 19.84 5.45 14.24
CA MET A 23 18.46 5.18 14.68
C MET A 23 17.41 5.75 13.71
N MET A 24 17.65 6.95 13.17
CA MET A 24 16.77 7.57 12.16
C MET A 24 16.72 6.74 10.87
N MET A 25 17.84 6.17 10.44
CA MET A 25 17.93 5.36 9.22
C MET A 25 17.28 3.98 9.38
N ILE A 26 17.24 3.43 10.59
CA ILE A 26 16.57 2.16 10.86
C ILE A 26 15.04 2.36 10.87
N ALA A 27 14.53 3.51 11.34
CA ALA A 27 13.10 3.80 11.36
C ALA A 27 12.47 3.90 9.96
N THR A 28 13.23 4.31 8.94
CA THR A 28 12.74 4.37 7.55
C THR A 28 12.75 3.01 6.85
N ALA A 29 13.53 2.04 7.34
CA ALA A 29 13.56 0.67 6.80
C ALA A 29 12.33 -0.16 7.20
N PHE A 30 11.58 0.27 8.22
CA PHE A 30 10.28 -0.28 8.63
C PHE A 30 9.10 0.59 8.20
N ALA A 31 9.26 1.39 7.15
CA ALA A 31 8.12 1.73 6.32
C ALA A 31 7.65 0.45 5.62
N SER A 32 7.07 -0.46 6.42
CA SER A 32 6.17 -1.48 5.96
C SER A 32 5.26 -0.78 4.99
N THR A 33 5.32 -1.22 3.73
CA THR A 33 4.28 -0.94 2.76
C THR A 33 2.98 -1.19 3.50
N THR A 34 2.29 -0.12 3.89
CA THR A 34 0.93 -0.19 4.39
C THR A 34 0.14 -0.62 3.17
N THR A 35 0.19 -1.92 2.87
CA THR A 35 -0.82 -2.59 2.06
C THR A 35 -2.11 -2.13 2.71
N PRO A 36 -2.94 -1.31 2.04
CA PRO A 36 -4.20 -0.90 2.61
C PRO A 36 -4.86 -2.19 3.06
N ALA A 37 -5.24 -2.24 4.34
CA ALA A 37 -5.81 -3.44 4.93
C ALA A 37 -6.91 -3.91 3.98
N CYS A 38 -6.74 -5.11 3.39
CA CYS A 38 -7.55 -5.56 2.29
C CYS A 38 -9.01 -5.62 2.74
N ASN A 39 -9.79 -4.59 2.45
CA ASN A 39 -11.13 -4.44 2.95
C ASN A 39 -12.13 -4.37 1.78
N PRO A 40 -12.88 -5.45 1.53
CA PRO A 40 -13.84 -5.49 0.43
C PRO A 40 -14.93 -4.42 0.53
N THR A 41 -15.19 -3.89 1.74
CA THR A 41 -16.14 -2.77 1.92
C THR A 41 -15.66 -1.47 1.27
N GLN A 42 -14.36 -1.30 1.01
CA GLN A 42 -13.89 -0.16 0.23
C GLN A 42 -14.24 -0.29 -1.26
N LEU A 43 -14.57 -1.49 -1.76
CA LEU A 43 -15.09 -1.70 -3.12
C LEU A 43 -16.62 -1.55 -3.22
N THR A 44 -17.33 -1.17 -2.16
CA THR A 44 -18.78 -0.87 -2.22
C THR A 44 -19.20 0.05 -3.38
N PRO A 45 -18.46 1.13 -3.75
CA PRO A 45 -18.81 1.93 -4.94
C PRO A 45 -18.75 1.17 -6.26
N CYS A 46 -18.07 0.02 -6.30
CA CYS A 46 -18.00 -0.88 -7.45
C CYS A 46 -19.06 -1.99 -7.42
N ALA A 47 -19.76 -2.19 -6.29
CA ALA A 47 -20.67 -3.32 -6.12
C ALA A 47 -21.80 -3.31 -7.16
N GLY A 48 -22.43 -2.16 -7.42
CA GLY A 48 -23.46 -2.03 -8.45
C GLY A 48 -22.98 -2.47 -9.84
N PRO A 49 -21.90 -1.86 -10.37
CA PRO A 49 -21.34 -2.25 -11.67
C PRO A 49 -20.81 -3.69 -11.74
N VAL A 50 -20.26 -4.25 -10.66
CA VAL A 50 -19.84 -5.67 -10.62
C VAL A 50 -21.05 -6.61 -10.69
N LEU A 51 -22.08 -6.34 -9.89
CA LEU A 51 -23.24 -7.24 -9.73
C LEU A 51 -24.21 -7.16 -10.90
N PHE A 52 -24.62 -5.94 -11.26
CA PHE A 52 -25.68 -5.71 -12.26
C PHE A 52 -25.14 -5.24 -13.60
N GLY A 53 -23.85 -4.92 -13.69
CA GLY A 53 -23.32 -4.12 -14.80
C GLY A 53 -23.77 -2.67 -14.69
N GLY A 54 -23.19 -1.80 -15.52
CA GLY A 54 -23.61 -0.39 -15.60
C GLY A 54 -22.46 0.60 -15.50
N PRO A 55 -22.78 1.89 -15.32
CA PRO A 55 -21.78 2.96 -15.32
C PRO A 55 -20.86 2.85 -14.10
N VAL A 56 -19.55 2.91 -14.36
CA VAL A 56 -18.52 2.89 -13.33
C VAL A 56 -18.29 4.31 -12.82
N SER A 57 -18.39 4.49 -11.50
CA SER A 57 -18.09 5.77 -10.86
C SER A 57 -16.58 6.00 -10.76
N PRO A 58 -16.09 7.24 -10.81
CA PRO A 58 -14.67 7.53 -10.59
C PRO A 58 -14.20 7.10 -9.20
N ALA A 59 -15.08 7.18 -8.19
CA ALA A 59 -14.81 6.69 -6.83
C ALA A 59 -14.52 5.18 -6.80
N CYS A 60 -15.21 4.39 -7.64
CA CYS A 60 -14.91 2.97 -7.79
C CYS A 60 -13.50 2.76 -8.34
N CYS A 61 -13.09 3.49 -9.37
CA CYS A 61 -11.74 3.35 -9.93
C CYS A 61 -10.66 3.70 -8.90
N VAL A 62 -10.84 4.77 -8.11
CA VAL A 62 -9.90 5.14 -7.04
C VAL A 62 -9.81 4.03 -5.98
N ALA A 63 -10.95 3.48 -5.56
CA ALA A 63 -10.98 2.40 -4.56
C ALA A 63 -10.37 1.09 -5.09
N LEU A 64 -10.58 0.79 -6.37
CA LEU A 64 -10.01 -0.39 -7.04
C LEU A 64 -8.49 -0.25 -7.19
N ASP A 65 -8.01 0.95 -7.49
CA ASP A 65 -6.60 1.28 -7.62
C ASP A 65 -5.85 1.14 -6.29
N ALA A 66 -6.45 1.70 -5.23
CA ALA A 66 -5.91 1.59 -3.87
C ALA A 66 -5.73 0.13 -3.44
N GLN A 67 -6.60 -0.77 -3.90
CA GLN A 67 -6.60 -2.18 -3.49
C GLN A 67 -5.94 -3.13 -4.50
N ARG A 68 -5.16 -2.63 -5.46
CA ARG A 68 -4.46 -3.45 -6.47
C ARG A 68 -3.72 -4.66 -5.87
N ALA A 69 -3.02 -4.46 -4.74
CA ALA A 69 -2.29 -5.52 -4.05
C ALA A 69 -3.20 -6.64 -3.50
N CYS A 70 -4.46 -6.32 -3.18
CA CYS A 70 -5.43 -7.23 -2.57
C CYS A 70 -6.27 -8.00 -3.60
N LEU A 71 -6.29 -7.55 -4.86
CA LEU A 71 -7.18 -8.11 -5.89
C LEU A 71 -6.96 -9.61 -6.11
N CYS A 72 -5.73 -10.10 -5.99
CA CYS A 72 -5.48 -11.54 -6.08
C CYS A 72 -6.01 -12.33 -4.89
N GLY A 73 -5.99 -11.75 -3.70
CA GLY A 73 -6.66 -12.33 -2.54
C GLY A 73 -8.16 -12.46 -2.78
N TYR A 74 -8.79 -11.41 -3.35
CA TYR A 74 -10.21 -11.45 -3.69
C TYR A 74 -10.52 -12.45 -4.81
N ALA A 75 -9.68 -12.54 -5.84
CA ALA A 75 -9.84 -13.50 -6.93
C ALA A 75 -9.73 -14.96 -6.45
N ARG A 76 -8.87 -15.23 -5.45
CA ARG A 76 -8.66 -16.58 -4.89
C ARG A 76 -9.67 -16.94 -3.81
N SER A 77 -10.32 -15.95 -3.19
CA SER A 77 -11.34 -16.19 -2.17
C SER A 77 -12.56 -16.92 -2.76
N PRO A 78 -13.07 -17.98 -2.13
CA PRO A 78 -14.27 -18.67 -2.60
C PRO A 78 -15.52 -17.77 -2.60
N ASN A 79 -15.56 -16.78 -1.70
CA ASN A 79 -16.70 -15.86 -1.56
C ASN A 79 -16.70 -14.75 -2.61
N TYR A 80 -15.51 -14.26 -3.00
CA TYR A 80 -15.37 -13.09 -3.88
C TYR A 80 -14.86 -13.42 -5.28
N GLY A 81 -14.25 -14.58 -5.46
CA GLY A 81 -13.54 -14.93 -6.69
C GLY A 81 -14.44 -15.09 -7.91
N SER A 82 -15.72 -15.44 -7.73
CA SER A 82 -16.71 -15.46 -8.82
C SER A 82 -17.01 -14.04 -9.33
N TYR A 83 -17.15 -13.08 -8.42
CA TYR A 83 -17.40 -11.68 -8.77
C TYR A 83 -16.19 -11.04 -9.46
N VAL A 84 -14.98 -11.29 -8.96
CA VAL A 84 -13.74 -10.75 -9.55
C VAL A 84 -13.46 -11.34 -10.94
N ARG A 85 -13.83 -12.60 -11.18
CA ARG A 85 -13.69 -13.27 -12.50
C ARG A 85 -14.88 -13.06 -13.44
N SER A 86 -15.89 -12.29 -13.02
CA SER A 86 -17.07 -12.02 -13.84
C SER A 86 -16.72 -11.12 -15.05
N PRO A 87 -17.50 -11.20 -16.15
CA PRO A 87 -17.32 -10.29 -17.28
C PRO A 87 -17.55 -8.82 -16.90
N ASN A 88 -18.38 -8.56 -15.89
CA ASN A 88 -18.62 -7.22 -15.38
C ASN A 88 -17.40 -6.65 -14.66
N ALA A 89 -16.71 -7.45 -13.86
CA ALA A 89 -15.44 -7.05 -13.26
C ALA A 89 -14.38 -6.76 -14.33
N ALA A 90 -14.27 -7.60 -15.37
CA ALA A 90 -13.35 -7.35 -16.48
C ALA A 90 -13.62 -6.01 -17.20
N ARG A 91 -14.89 -5.66 -17.41
CA ARG A 91 -15.28 -4.33 -17.93
C ARG A 91 -14.88 -3.21 -16.98
N LEU A 92 -15.06 -3.40 -15.68
CA LEU A 92 -14.64 -2.45 -14.64
C LEU A 92 -13.15 -2.13 -14.70
N PHE A 93 -12.32 -3.17 -14.78
CA PHE A 93 -10.87 -3.01 -14.96
C PHE A 93 -10.51 -2.27 -16.24
N ALA A 94 -11.19 -2.58 -17.35
CA ALA A 94 -11.00 -1.89 -18.62
C ALA A 94 -11.38 -0.40 -18.57
N VAL A 95 -12.53 -0.06 -17.98
CA VAL A 95 -13.01 1.32 -17.83
C VAL A 95 -12.08 2.13 -16.93
N CYS A 96 -11.64 1.55 -15.81
CA CYS A 96 -10.72 2.20 -14.89
C CYS A 96 -9.26 2.20 -15.37
N ARG A 97 -8.94 1.58 -16.51
CA ARG A 97 -7.58 1.38 -17.04
C ARG A 97 -6.63 0.73 -16.04
N ILE A 98 -7.15 -0.18 -15.22
CA ILE A 98 -6.38 -0.97 -14.26
C ILE A 98 -6.08 -2.32 -14.90
N PRO A 99 -4.81 -2.73 -15.02
CA PRO A 99 -4.48 -4.03 -15.60
C PRO A 99 -5.04 -5.14 -14.72
N LEU A 100 -5.63 -6.15 -15.37
CA LEU A 100 -6.15 -7.32 -14.68
C LEU A 100 -4.99 -8.03 -13.96
N PRO A 101 -5.07 -8.25 -12.64
CA PRO A 101 -3.98 -8.87 -11.91
C PRO A 101 -3.84 -10.34 -12.34
N ARG A 102 -2.63 -10.72 -12.76
CA ARG A 102 -2.28 -12.10 -13.07
C ARG A 102 -1.99 -12.83 -11.77
N CYS A 103 -3.05 -13.36 -11.17
CA CYS A 103 -2.95 -14.08 -9.91
C CYS A 103 -2.47 -15.50 -10.19
N ARG A 104 -1.27 -15.83 -9.69
CA ARG A 104 -0.69 -17.19 -9.73
C ARG A 104 -1.14 -17.99 -8.51
#